data_AF-A0A528CGA1-F1
#
_entry.id   AF-A0A528CGA1-F1
#
_cell.length_a   1.000
_cell.length_b   1.000
_cell.length_c   1.000
_cell.angle_alpha   90.00
_cell.angle_beta   90.00
_cell.angle_gamma   90.00
#
_symmetry.space_group_name_H-M   'P 1'
#
loop_
_entity.id
_entity.type
_entity.pdbx_description
1 polymer ?
#
loop_
_entity_poly.entity_id
_entity_poly.type
_entity_poly.pdbx_seq_one_letter_code
_entity_poly.pdbx_strand_id
1 'polypeptide(L)' 'AGDRNLLGGKGANLAEMCSLGLPVPPGFTITTDVCNAYYANGRTYPASLEADVAVALDHIGRLTGRRFGDPSK' A
#
# COMPACT_ATOMS: atom_id res chain seq x y z
N ALA A 1 -4.08 13.57 8.61
CA ALA A 1 -2.91 14.00 7.80
C ALA A 1 -1.82 12.96 7.97
N GLY A 2 -1.16 12.54 6.87
CA GLY A 2 -0.37 11.31 6.81
C GLY A 2 0.82 11.28 7.77
N ASP A 3 0.92 10.20 8.55
CA ASP A 3 2.06 9.96 9.43
C ASP A 3 3.32 9.71 8.57
N ARG A 4 4.20 10.72 8.50
CA ARG A 4 5.43 10.67 7.70
C ARG A 4 6.43 9.63 8.21
N ASN A 5 6.41 9.31 9.50
CA ASN A 5 7.31 8.31 10.07
C ASN A 5 6.85 6.91 9.68
N LEU A 6 5.53 6.68 9.66
CA LEU A 6 4.95 5.39 9.33
C LEU A 6 4.85 5.12 7.82
N LEU A 7 4.54 6.14 7.02
CA LEU A 7 4.28 6.01 5.58
C LEU A 7 5.47 6.44 4.70
N GLY A 8 6.47 7.08 5.29
CA GLY A 8 7.50 7.81 4.56
C GLY A 8 6.96 9.07 3.86
N GLY A 9 7.87 9.90 3.34
CA GLY A 9 7.51 11.20 2.74
C GLY A 9 6.59 11.09 1.51
N LYS A 10 6.80 10.10 0.64
CA LYS A 10 5.95 9.89 -0.56
C LYS A 10 4.57 9.36 -0.18
N GLY A 11 4.49 8.34 0.67
CA GLY A 11 3.23 7.75 1.12
C GLY A 11 2.36 8.75 1.87
N ALA A 12 2.97 9.54 2.76
CA ALA A 12 2.27 10.61 3.48
C ALA A 12 1.73 11.70 2.55
N ASN A 13 2.53 12.16 1.57
CA ASN A 13 2.06 13.14 0.59
C ASN A 13 0.94 12.58 -0.32
N LEU A 14 1.02 11.32 -0.76
CA LEU A 14 -0.06 10.67 -1.52
C LEU A 14 -1.34 10.59 -0.70
N ALA A 15 -1.26 10.19 0.57
CA ALA A 15 -2.40 10.16 1.47
C ALA A 15 -3.01 11.56 1.70
N GLU A 16 -2.17 12.60 1.83
CA GLU A 16 -2.62 13.98 1.95
C GLU A 16 -3.31 14.48 0.67
N MET A 17 -2.72 14.25 -0.50
CA MET A 17 -3.34 14.61 -1.78
C MET A 17 -4.71 13.94 -1.97
N CYS A 18 -4.84 12.65 -1.63
CA CYS A 18 -6.13 11.95 -1.64
C CYS A 18 -7.13 12.54 -0.65
N SER A 19 -6.69 12.89 0.58
CA SER A 19 -7.56 13.51 1.59
C SER A 19 -8.05 14.91 1.20
N LEU A 20 -7.31 15.61 0.33
CA LEU A 20 -7.70 16.89 -0.25
C LEU A 20 -8.61 16.74 -1.48
N GLY A 21 -8.94 15.50 -1.88
CA GLY A 21 -9.79 15.24 -3.05
C GLY A 21 -9.09 15.47 -4.39
N LEU A 22 -7.76 15.54 -4.43
CA LEU A 22 -7.03 15.63 -5.68
C LEU A 22 -7.15 14.30 -6.46
N PRO A 23 -7.18 14.33 -7.80
CA PRO A 23 -7.33 13.14 -8.63
C PRO A 23 -6.04 12.33 -8.67
N VAL A 24 -5.76 11.61 -7.59
CA VAL A 24 -4.64 10.67 -7.46
C VAL A 24 -5.14 9.26 -7.79
N PRO A 25 -4.47 8.50 -8.66
CA PRO A 25 -4.81 7.09 -8.88
C PRO A 25 -4.80 6.31 -7.57
N PRO A 26 -5.76 5.39 -7.35
CA PRO A 26 -5.85 4.66 -6.10
C PRO A 26 -4.63 3.74 -5.91
N GLY A 27 -4.17 3.64 -4.66
CA GLY A 27 -3.04 2.80 -4.27
C GLY A 27 -3.01 2.57 -2.77
N PHE A 28 -1.97 1.89 -2.29
CA PHE A 28 -1.73 1.66 -0.87
C PHE A 28 -0.24 1.80 -0.56
N THR A 29 0.10 2.03 0.71
CA THR A 29 1.47 2.13 1.20
C THR A 29 1.72 1.03 2.21
N ILE A 30 2.78 0.24 2.01
CA ILE A 30 3.31 -0.66 3.04
C ILE A 30 4.12 0.20 4.01
N THR A 31 3.83 0.11 5.30
CA THR A 31 4.43 0.98 6.31
C THR A 31 5.92 0.70 6.51
N THR A 32 6.62 1.67 7.11
CA THR A 32 8.02 1.54 7.51
C THR A 32 8.23 0.44 8.56
N ASP A 33 7.21 0.11 9.36
CA ASP A 33 7.26 -1.00 10.32
C ASP A 33 7.51 -2.35 9.67
N VAL A 34 6.95 -2.58 8.48
CA VAL A 34 7.20 -3.82 7.72
C VAL A 34 8.66 -3.89 7.28
N CYS A 35 9.27 -2.75 6.95
CA CYS A 35 10.71 -2.68 6.66
C CYS A 35 11.53 -3.07 7.89
N ASN A 36 11.20 -2.50 9.06
CA ASN A 36 11.86 -2.86 10.32
C ASN A 36 11.70 -4.37 10.64
N ALA A 37 10.49 -4.90 10.49
CA ALA A 37 10.19 -6.30 10.71
C ALA A 37 10.97 -7.21 9.74
N TYR A 38 11.08 -6.83 8.47
CA TYR A 38 11.87 -7.56 7.48
C TYR A 38 13.34 -7.72 7.90
N TYR A 39 13.97 -6.64 8.36
CA TYR A 39 15.35 -6.72 8.85
C TYR A 39 15.47 -7.52 10.15
N ALA A 40 14.53 -7.36 11.08
CA ALA A 40 14.50 -8.13 12.33
C ALA A 40 14.31 -9.64 12.09
N ASN A 41 13.58 -10.01 11.03
CA ASN A 41 13.32 -11.39 10.63
C ASN A 41 14.40 -11.98 9.70
N GLY A 42 15.62 -11.43 9.73
CA GLY A 42 16.72 -11.93 8.91
C GLY A 42 16.47 -11.77 7.41
N ARG A 43 15.89 -10.63 7.01
CA ARG A 43 15.51 -10.32 5.61
C ARG A 43 14.41 -11.23 5.06
N THR A 44 13.43 -11.53 5.92
CA THR A 44 12.23 -12.29 5.55
C THR A 44 10.99 -11.51 5.94
N TYR A 45 9.97 -11.49 5.09
CA TYR A 45 8.74 -10.74 5.40
C TYR A 45 7.93 -11.42 6.50
N PRO A 46 7.14 -10.66 7.28
CA PRO A 46 6.12 -11.24 8.15
C PRO A 46 5.15 -12.09 7.35
N ALA A 47 4.74 -13.25 7.88
CA ALA A 47 3.85 -14.19 7.19
C ALA A 47 2.48 -13.59 6.83
N SER A 48 2.02 -12.57 7.57
CA SER A 48 0.75 -11.89 7.29
C SER A 48 0.80 -10.94 6.09
N LEU A 49 1.99 -10.48 5.69
CA LEU A 49 2.14 -9.40 4.70
C LEU A 49 1.51 -9.77 3.35
N GLU A 50 1.63 -11.04 2.94
CA GLU A 50 1.08 -11.50 1.66
C GLU A 50 -0.45 -11.40 1.64
N ALA A 51 -1.12 -11.78 2.74
CA ALA A 51 -2.57 -11.67 2.86
C ALA A 51 -3.01 -10.19 2.85
N ASP A 52 -2.30 -9.32 3.57
CA ASP A 52 -2.60 -7.88 3.61
C ASP A 52 -2.44 -7.24 2.22
N VAL A 53 -1.39 -7.59 1.48
CA VAL A 53 -1.16 -7.13 0.10
C VAL A 53 -2.26 -7.63 -0.84
N ALA A 54 -2.69 -8.90 -0.71
CA ALA A 54 -3.78 -9.44 -1.52
C ALA A 54 -5.11 -8.70 -1.29
N VAL A 55 -5.45 -8.41 -0.04
CA VAL A 55 -6.63 -7.60 0.32
C VAL A 55 -6.54 -6.19 -0.25
N ALA A 56 -5.37 -5.55 -0.16
CA ALA A 56 -5.17 -4.23 -0.71
C ALA A 56 -5.30 -4.21 -2.26
N LEU A 57 -4.70 -5.19 -2.94
CA LEU A 57 -4.82 -5.34 -4.40
C LEU A 57 -6.27 -5.57 -4.85
N ASP A 58 -7.04 -6.39 -4.13
CA ASP A 58 -8.47 -6.59 -4.40
C ASP A 58 -9.25 -5.28 -4.23
N HIS A 59 -8.97 -4.51 -3.18
CA HIS A 59 -9.58 -3.21 -2.97
C HIS A 59 -9.30 -2.23 -4.12
N ILE A 60 -8.03 -2.14 -4.57
CA ILE A 60 -7.66 -1.33 -5.75
C ILE A 60 -8.36 -1.84 -7.01
N GLY A 61 -8.45 -3.16 -7.18
CA GLY A 61 -9.17 -3.78 -8.29
C GLY A 61 -10.64 -3.34 -8.35
N ARG A 62 -11.34 -3.40 -7.21
CA ARG A 62 -12.74 -2.94 -7.09
C ARG A 62 -12.91 -1.46 -7.41
N LEU A 63 -11.99 -0.59 -6.94
CA LEU A 63 -12.03 0.85 -7.23
C LEU A 63 -11.80 1.16 -8.72
N THR A 64 -10.99 0.35 -9.39
CA THR A 64 -10.61 0.57 -10.80
C THR A 64 -11.45 -0.23 -11.80
N GLY A 65 -12.32 -1.13 -11.32
CA GLY A 65 -13.08 -2.06 -12.18
C GLY A 65 -12.17 -3.06 -12.91
N ARG A 66 -11.02 -3.41 -12.30
CA ARG A 66 -10.03 -4.34 -12.86
C ARG A 66 -9.65 -5.42 -11.83
N ARG A 67 -8.94 -6.45 -12.27
CA ARG A 67 -8.32 -7.45 -11.39
C ARG A 67 -6.82 -7.50 -11.64
N PHE A 68 -6.04 -7.54 -10.57
CA PHE A 68 -4.59 -7.63 -10.68
C PHE A 68 -4.17 -8.92 -11.40
N GLY A 69 -3.35 -8.79 -12.43
CA GLY A 69 -2.86 -9.93 -13.23
C GLY A 69 -3.88 -10.54 -14.21
N ASP A 70 -5.03 -9.90 -14.43
CA ASP A 70 -5.99 -10.36 -15.45
C ASP A 70 -5.44 -10.11 -16.86
N PRO A 71 -5.17 -11.16 -17.68
CA PRO A 71 -4.59 -11.01 -19.00
C PRO A 71 -5.57 -10.45 -20.05
N SER A 72 -6.86 -10.41 -19.74
CA SER A 72 -7.90 -9.93 -20.65
C SER A 72 -8.12 -8.41 -20.59
N LYS A 73 -7.37 -7.70 -19.73
CA LYS A 73 -7.55 -6.28 -19.39
C LYS A 73 -6.24 -5.48 -19.42
#